data_AF-A0A5B1QDN1-F1
#
_entry.id   AF-A0A5B1QDN1-F1
#
_cell.length_a   1.000
_cell.length_b   1.000
_cell.length_c   1.000
_cell.angle_alpha   90.00
_cell.angle_beta   90.00
_cell.angle_gamma   90.00
#
_symmetry.space_group_name_H-M   'P 1'
#
loop_
_entity.id
_entity.type
_entity.pdbx_description
1 polymer ?
#
loop_
_entity_poly.entity_id
_entity_poly.type
_entity_poly.pdbx_seq_one_letter_code
_entity_poly.pdbx_strand_id
1 'polypeptide(L)'
;MSHPNPLQDTVVPLPYVRYSYTQRCWTNGPSKPKQLRIEDLPSHIGLVTWNVDMSWSDTPGRLWCALNFLQGEIFKCPQGTMPRPCAVLLQEVAPAAFAALLAHPWVCAQFYVLPPGPGFWPPGATYGAVTLVSRNLRVARGLAVAYGGSRMQRTALVTDVLVGVGAGPARQARALRIVNTHLESLAAGAEQRAQQLWTLARWLHDREVVGAVAGGDMNAIAPTDDAHVRRNRLRDAWDDVPARSRGYGATWGFQSRRKTDVQHAPGRLDKFLYRPGSAFKIAGPWIIGEGLRTAGGEWVSDHYGLVCRVNMEGDDGAAGAEG
;
A
#
# COMPACT_ATOMS: atom_id res chain seq x y z
N MET A 1 -4.51 -22.51 -30.15
CA MET A 1 -4.47 -21.29 -29.32
C MET A 1 -5.09 -21.67 -27.98
N SER A 2 -4.28 -21.89 -26.96
CA SER A 2 -4.73 -22.31 -25.63
C SER A 2 -5.35 -21.13 -24.89
N HIS A 3 -6.66 -21.19 -24.63
CA HIS A 3 -7.28 -20.27 -23.68
C HIS A 3 -6.68 -20.52 -22.28
N PRO A 4 -6.24 -19.47 -21.56
CA PRO A 4 -5.77 -19.64 -20.19
C PRO A 4 -6.94 -20.11 -19.31
N ASN A 5 -6.67 -21.08 -18.44
CA ASN A 5 -7.61 -21.55 -17.43
C ASN A 5 -8.00 -20.35 -16.54
N PRO A 6 -9.27 -19.94 -16.45
CA PRO A 6 -9.71 -18.72 -15.76
C PRO A 6 -9.52 -18.75 -14.23
N LEU A 7 -8.88 -19.78 -13.67
CA LEU A 7 -8.57 -19.89 -12.25
C LEU A 7 -7.09 -19.69 -11.91
N GLN A 8 -6.21 -19.50 -12.90
CA GLN A 8 -4.77 -19.37 -12.64
C GLN A 8 -4.35 -17.91 -12.44
N ASP A 9 -3.65 -17.65 -11.33
CA ASP A 9 -3.03 -16.35 -11.09
C ASP A 9 -1.98 -16.04 -12.18
N THR A 10 -2.00 -14.81 -12.68
CA THR A 10 -1.02 -14.36 -13.68
C THR A 10 -0.05 -13.39 -13.02
N VAL A 11 1.25 -13.64 -13.21
CA VAL A 11 2.33 -12.80 -12.67
C VAL A 11 3.04 -12.13 -13.83
N VAL A 12 3.09 -10.81 -13.84
CA VAL A 12 3.79 -10.03 -14.88
C VAL A 12 4.77 -9.03 -14.26
N PRO A 13 5.91 -8.75 -14.90
CA PRO A 13 6.77 -7.65 -14.52
C PRO A 13 5.99 -6.34 -14.46
N LEU A 14 6.15 -5.60 -13.37
CA LEU A 14 5.52 -4.30 -13.18
C LEU A 14 6.58 -3.20 -13.34
N PRO A 15 6.60 -2.49 -14.47
CA PRO A 15 7.47 -1.34 -14.60
C PRO A 15 7.06 -0.24 -13.62
N TYR A 16 7.98 0.68 -13.39
CA TYR A 16 7.73 1.87 -12.59
C TYR A 16 8.25 3.09 -13.33
N VAL A 17 7.61 4.23 -13.09
CA VAL A 17 7.97 5.50 -13.75
C VAL A 17 8.30 6.58 -12.74
N ARG A 18 9.03 7.59 -13.21
CA ARG A 18 9.30 8.83 -12.48
C ARG A 18 9.13 10.02 -13.41
N TYR A 19 8.67 11.15 -12.89
CA TYR A 19 8.69 12.39 -13.65
C TYR A 19 10.12 12.93 -13.80
N SER A 20 10.55 13.17 -15.04
CA SER A 20 11.81 13.80 -15.38
C SER A 20 11.59 15.27 -15.64
N TYR A 21 12.12 16.15 -14.79
CA TYR A 21 12.01 17.61 -15.01
C TYR A 21 12.82 18.08 -16.23
N THR A 22 13.92 17.39 -16.55
CA THR A 22 14.71 17.69 -17.75
C THR A 22 13.93 17.38 -19.02
N GLN A 23 13.24 16.23 -19.07
CA GLN A 23 12.47 15.81 -20.26
C GLN A 23 11.01 16.28 -20.22
N ARG A 24 10.58 16.84 -19.07
CA ARG A 24 9.21 17.30 -18.79
C ARG A 24 8.13 16.24 -19.03
N CYS A 25 8.48 14.97 -18.83
CA CYS A 25 7.59 13.83 -19.02
C CYS A 25 7.87 12.72 -18.00
N TRP A 26 6.92 11.79 -17.89
CA TRP A 26 7.10 10.55 -17.15
C TRP A 26 8.01 9.62 -17.94
N THR A 27 9.07 9.13 -17.29
CA THR A 27 10.05 8.22 -17.89
C THR A 27 10.16 6.96 -17.06
N ASN A 28 10.62 5.88 -17.67
CA ASN A 28 10.89 4.64 -16.96
C ASN A 28 11.87 4.89 -15.79
N GLY A 29 11.67 4.14 -14.72
CA GLY A 29 12.60 4.05 -13.61
C GLY A 29 14.03 3.79 -14.09
N PRO A 30 15.05 4.25 -13.35
CA PRO A 30 16.43 4.07 -13.76
C PRO A 30 16.74 2.59 -14.04
N SER A 31 17.14 2.29 -15.27
CA SER A 31 17.51 0.94 -15.73
C SER A 31 18.86 0.46 -15.18
N LYS A 32 19.71 1.41 -14.78
CA LYS A 32 20.97 1.14 -14.08
C LYS A 32 20.93 1.80 -12.70
N PRO A 33 21.11 1.05 -11.61
CA PRO A 33 21.22 1.66 -10.30
C PRO A 33 22.44 2.59 -10.29
N LYS A 34 22.31 3.77 -9.67
CA LYS A 34 23.48 4.50 -9.17
C LYS A 34 24.23 3.55 -8.22
N GLN A 35 25.55 3.72 -8.10
CA GLN A 35 26.35 2.92 -7.17
C GLN A 35 25.66 2.86 -5.81
N LEU A 36 25.34 1.63 -5.38
CA LEU A 36 24.63 1.39 -4.14
C LEU A 36 25.61 1.55 -2.98
N ARG A 37 25.33 2.52 -2.11
CA ARG A 37 25.99 2.66 -0.82
C ARG A 37 25.09 2.04 0.24
N ILE A 38 25.59 1.02 0.93
CA ILE A 38 24.79 0.25 1.90
C ILE A 38 24.45 1.12 3.12
N GLU A 39 25.36 2.01 3.47
CA GLU A 39 25.22 3.04 4.48
C GLU A 39 24.06 4.02 4.20
N ASP A 40 23.72 4.25 2.93
CA ASP A 40 22.60 5.12 2.54
C ASP A 40 21.24 4.39 2.56
N LEU A 41 21.23 3.05 2.70
CA LEU A 41 19.98 2.30 2.72
C LEU A 41 19.24 2.52 4.03
N PRO A 42 17.92 2.75 3.99
CA PRO A 42 17.17 3.01 5.21
C PRO A 42 16.98 1.75 6.04
N SER A 43 17.00 1.91 7.35
CA SER A 43 16.62 0.87 8.33
C SER A 43 15.14 0.93 8.71
N HIS A 44 14.39 1.93 8.23
CA HIS A 44 12.97 2.05 8.47
C HIS A 44 12.23 2.61 7.26
N ILE A 45 10.97 2.21 7.10
CA ILE A 45 10.08 2.66 6.03
C ILE A 45 8.72 3.02 6.63
N GLY A 46 8.18 4.18 6.29
CA GLY A 46 6.77 4.51 6.52
C GLY A 46 5.88 3.89 5.46
N LEU A 47 4.79 3.23 5.85
CA LEU A 47 3.81 2.68 4.91
C LEU A 47 2.46 3.32 5.15
N VAL A 48 1.80 3.75 4.08
CA VAL A 48 0.41 4.20 4.10
C VAL A 48 -0.41 3.25 3.23
N THR A 49 -1.59 2.84 3.66
CA THR A 49 -2.59 2.23 2.79
C THR A 49 -3.91 2.98 2.86
N TRP A 50 -4.57 3.18 1.73
CA TRP A 50 -5.84 3.88 1.67
C TRP A 50 -6.65 3.52 0.41
N ASN A 51 -7.85 2.97 0.60
CA ASN A 51 -8.87 2.94 -0.44
C ASN A 51 -9.39 4.38 -0.66
N VAL A 52 -9.26 4.90 -1.89
CA VAL A 52 -9.60 6.30 -2.20
C VAL A 52 -10.96 6.45 -2.91
N ASP A 53 -11.77 5.39 -2.89
CA ASP A 53 -13.14 5.34 -3.43
C ASP A 53 -13.26 5.81 -4.88
N MET A 54 -13.38 4.87 -5.81
CA MET A 54 -13.59 5.19 -7.22
C MET A 54 -15.04 5.59 -7.53
N SER A 55 -15.97 5.34 -6.61
CA SER A 55 -17.38 5.25 -6.93
C SER A 55 -18.13 6.58 -6.82
N TRP A 56 -17.58 7.56 -6.10
CA TRP A 56 -18.21 8.89 -5.96
C TRP A 56 -17.65 9.92 -6.95
N SER A 57 -18.41 10.97 -7.24
CA SER A 57 -18.06 12.05 -8.18
C SER A 57 -16.79 12.83 -7.80
N ASP A 58 -16.08 13.39 -8.77
CA ASP A 58 -14.81 14.12 -8.54
C ASP A 58 -13.70 13.27 -7.91
N THR A 59 -13.54 12.04 -8.41
CA THR A 59 -12.38 11.20 -8.06
C THR A 59 -11.02 11.91 -8.20
N PRO A 60 -10.78 12.81 -9.18
CA PRO A 60 -9.52 13.55 -9.27
C PRO A 60 -9.32 14.54 -8.12
N GLY A 61 -10.30 15.38 -7.81
CA GLY A 61 -10.20 16.38 -6.75
C GLY A 61 -10.09 15.76 -5.36
N ARG A 62 -10.82 14.67 -5.10
CA ARG A 62 -10.68 13.89 -3.86
C ARG A 62 -9.29 13.31 -3.68
N LEU A 63 -8.77 12.62 -4.69
CA LEU A 63 -7.42 12.05 -4.60
C LEU A 63 -6.36 13.15 -4.44
N TRP A 64 -6.53 14.29 -5.11
CA TRP A 64 -5.64 15.44 -4.92
C TRP A 64 -5.68 15.95 -3.47
N CYS A 65 -6.86 16.04 -2.86
CA CYS A 65 -7.02 16.39 -1.45
C CYS A 65 -6.36 15.37 -0.53
N ALA A 66 -6.51 14.07 -0.79
CA ALA A 66 -5.84 13.00 -0.05
C ALA A 66 -4.31 13.15 -0.12
N LEU A 67 -3.75 13.40 -1.31
CA LEU A 67 -2.31 13.57 -1.50
C LEU A 67 -1.78 14.82 -0.78
N ASN A 68 -2.51 15.94 -0.81
CA ASN A 68 -2.18 17.14 -0.05
C ASN A 68 -2.19 16.89 1.46
N PHE A 69 -3.19 16.16 1.97
CA PHE A 69 -3.26 15.75 3.37
C PHE A 69 -2.09 14.85 3.75
N LEU A 70 -1.77 13.83 2.94
CA LEU A 70 -0.62 12.97 3.19
C LEU A 70 0.67 13.80 3.23
N GLN A 71 0.88 14.69 2.26
CA GLN A 71 2.05 15.56 2.21
C GLN A 71 2.15 16.45 3.46
N GLY A 72 1.10 17.21 3.77
CA GLY A 72 1.12 18.24 4.80
C GLY A 72 1.02 17.68 6.22
N GLU A 73 0.14 16.71 6.43
CA GLU A 73 -0.23 16.24 7.76
C GLU A 73 0.45 14.94 8.18
N ILE A 74 0.62 14.00 7.25
CA ILE A 74 1.18 12.68 7.59
C ILE A 74 2.69 12.67 7.46
N PHE A 75 3.21 13.13 6.33
CA PHE A 75 4.65 13.17 6.06
C PHE A 75 5.32 14.47 6.51
N LYS A 76 4.54 15.50 6.85
CA LYS A 76 5.02 16.82 7.28
C LYS A 76 6.06 17.39 6.30
N CYS A 77 5.72 17.38 5.01
CA CYS A 77 6.55 17.84 3.91
C CYS A 77 6.07 19.20 3.37
N PRO A 78 6.34 20.32 4.08
CA PRO A 78 5.95 21.65 3.60
C PRO A 78 6.58 21.92 2.23
N GLN A 79 5.85 22.61 1.35
CA GLN A 79 6.34 23.01 0.02
C GLN A 79 6.83 21.84 -0.88
N GLY A 80 6.40 20.61 -0.59
CA GLY A 80 6.70 19.44 -1.42
C GLY A 80 8.09 18.85 -1.19
N THR A 81 8.69 19.06 -0.02
CA THR A 81 9.96 18.44 0.36
C THR A 81 9.89 16.90 0.31
N MET A 82 11.05 16.27 0.17
CA MET A 82 11.17 14.81 0.12
C MET A 82 10.72 14.20 1.46
N PRO A 83 9.78 13.24 1.48
CA PRO A 83 9.43 12.54 2.70
C PRO A 83 10.58 11.64 3.17
N ARG A 84 10.55 11.25 4.45
CA ARG A 84 11.32 10.08 4.90
C ARG A 84 10.98 8.86 4.02
N PRO A 85 11.89 7.87 3.90
CA PRO A 85 11.65 6.66 3.12
C PRO A 85 10.27 6.06 3.37
N CYS A 86 9.42 6.04 2.34
CA CYS A 86 8.04 5.61 2.48
C CYS A 86 7.44 5.02 1.20
N ALA A 87 6.36 4.24 1.38
CA ALA A 87 5.48 3.85 0.29
C ALA A 87 4.01 4.16 0.62
N VAL A 88 3.25 4.57 -0.39
CA VAL A 88 1.81 4.84 -0.29
C VAL A 88 1.08 3.85 -1.20
N LEU A 89 0.18 3.07 -0.62
CA LEU A 89 -0.56 1.99 -1.25
C LEU A 89 -2.01 2.43 -1.42
N LEU A 90 -2.39 2.80 -2.65
CA LEU A 90 -3.73 3.27 -2.96
C LEU A 90 -4.54 2.19 -3.64
N GLN A 91 -5.80 2.05 -3.26
CA GLN A 91 -6.81 1.18 -3.88
C GLN A 91 -7.96 2.01 -4.43
N GLU A 92 -8.73 1.45 -5.37
CA GLU A 92 -9.84 2.15 -6.05
C GLU A 92 -9.44 3.48 -6.72
N VAL A 93 -8.27 3.50 -7.35
CA VAL A 93 -7.88 4.64 -8.18
C VAL A 93 -8.62 4.51 -9.52
N ALA A 94 -9.50 5.47 -9.84
CA ALA A 94 -10.12 5.58 -11.16
C ALA A 94 -9.14 6.13 -12.21
N PRO A 95 -9.32 5.88 -13.52
CA PRO A 95 -8.43 6.40 -14.56
C PRO A 95 -8.23 7.93 -14.52
N ALA A 96 -9.30 8.69 -14.29
CA ALA A 96 -9.21 10.15 -14.17
C ALA A 96 -8.43 10.58 -12.92
N ALA A 97 -8.60 9.88 -11.80
CA ALA A 97 -7.84 10.09 -10.58
C ALA A 97 -6.35 9.74 -10.78
N PHE A 98 -6.05 8.67 -11.52
CA PHE A 98 -4.67 8.33 -11.89
C PHE A 98 -4.00 9.46 -12.65
N ALA A 99 -4.70 10.06 -13.63
CA ALA A 99 -4.18 11.22 -14.37
C ALA A 99 -3.89 12.41 -13.44
N ALA A 100 -4.77 12.69 -12.48
CA ALA A 100 -4.54 13.73 -11.47
C ALA A 100 -3.36 13.40 -10.54
N LEU A 101 -3.21 12.15 -10.12
CA LEU A 101 -2.04 11.69 -9.35
C LEU A 101 -0.73 11.94 -10.11
N LEU A 102 -0.69 11.64 -11.41
CA LEU A 102 0.48 11.90 -12.25
C LEU A 102 0.72 13.40 -12.54
N ALA A 103 -0.24 14.26 -12.24
CA ALA A 103 -0.11 15.72 -12.34
C ALA A 103 0.23 16.37 -10.98
N HIS A 104 0.10 15.64 -9.87
CA HIS A 104 0.31 16.19 -8.53
C HIS A 104 1.79 16.57 -8.31
N PRO A 105 2.12 17.85 -8.01
CA PRO A 105 3.50 18.34 -7.96
C PRO A 105 4.41 17.55 -7.01
N TRP A 106 3.89 17.19 -5.83
CA TRP A 106 4.64 16.40 -4.86
C TRP A 106 4.88 14.96 -5.32
N VAL A 107 3.94 14.35 -6.05
CA VAL A 107 4.10 13.00 -6.61
C VAL A 107 5.16 13.04 -7.72
N CYS A 108 5.05 14.01 -8.64
CA CYS A 108 6.04 14.26 -9.68
C CYS A 108 7.44 14.46 -9.11
N ALA A 109 7.57 15.22 -8.02
CA ALA A 109 8.86 15.54 -7.42
C ALA A 109 9.48 14.35 -6.68
N GLN A 110 8.69 13.64 -5.88
CA GLN A 110 9.22 12.82 -4.80
C GLN A 110 9.02 11.31 -4.97
N PHE A 111 8.24 10.85 -5.95
CA PHE A 111 7.87 9.43 -6.03
C PHE A 111 8.25 8.76 -7.36
N TYR A 112 8.45 7.45 -7.26
CA TYR A 112 8.22 6.48 -8.33
C TYR A 112 6.76 6.02 -8.27
N VAL A 113 6.17 5.71 -9.43
CA VAL A 113 4.76 5.27 -9.53
C VAL A 113 4.69 3.88 -10.17
N LEU A 114 3.95 2.98 -9.53
CA LEU A 114 3.73 1.59 -9.94
C LEU A 114 2.22 1.25 -9.91
N PRO A 115 1.60 0.82 -11.01
CA PRO A 115 2.12 0.76 -12.38
C PRO A 115 2.36 2.14 -13.00
N PRO A 116 2.87 2.22 -14.25
CA PRO A 116 2.97 3.48 -15.01
C PRO A 116 1.64 4.09 -15.41
N GLY A 117 0.56 3.31 -15.43
CA GLY A 117 -0.75 3.76 -15.86
C GLY A 117 -1.83 2.68 -15.72
N PRO A 118 -3.11 3.06 -15.92
CA PRO A 118 -4.25 2.14 -15.87
C PRO A 118 -4.16 0.94 -16.81
N GLY A 119 -3.42 1.06 -17.93
CA GLY A 119 -3.24 -0.03 -18.90
C GLY A 119 -2.50 -1.27 -18.38
N PHE A 120 -1.96 -1.21 -17.15
CA PHE A 120 -1.32 -2.34 -16.47
C PHE A 120 -2.23 -3.02 -15.44
N TRP A 121 -3.45 -2.51 -15.24
CA TRP A 121 -4.47 -3.23 -14.48
C TRP A 121 -5.01 -4.41 -15.28
N PRO A 122 -5.68 -5.39 -14.64
CA PRO A 122 -6.21 -6.53 -15.37
C PRO A 122 -7.17 -6.09 -16.47
N PRO A 123 -7.25 -6.83 -17.58
CA PRO A 123 -8.17 -6.52 -18.67
C PRO A 123 -9.61 -6.35 -18.16
N GLY A 124 -10.27 -5.26 -18.57
CA GLY A 124 -11.63 -4.93 -18.17
C GLY A 124 -11.78 -4.21 -16.83
N ALA A 125 -10.68 -3.97 -16.09
CA ALA A 125 -10.72 -3.21 -14.84
C ALA A 125 -11.11 -1.74 -15.10
N THR A 126 -12.10 -1.23 -14.35
CA THR A 126 -12.55 0.17 -14.41
C THR A 126 -11.84 1.07 -13.40
N TYR A 127 -11.13 0.47 -12.45
CA TYR A 127 -10.28 1.10 -11.44
C TYR A 127 -9.19 0.10 -11.04
N GLY A 128 -8.20 0.54 -10.27
CA GLY A 128 -7.19 -0.38 -9.77
C GLY A 128 -6.34 0.18 -8.64
N ALA A 129 -5.26 -0.53 -8.33
CA ALA A 129 -4.30 -0.15 -7.30
C ALA A 129 -3.13 0.65 -7.89
N VAL A 130 -2.52 1.50 -7.04
CA VAL A 130 -1.30 2.25 -7.34
C VAL A 130 -0.41 2.29 -6.11
N THR A 131 0.86 1.98 -6.28
CA THR A 131 1.90 2.12 -5.26
C THR A 131 2.82 3.27 -5.62
N LEU A 132 2.94 4.23 -4.70
CA LEU A 132 3.94 5.29 -4.76
C LEU A 132 5.11 4.90 -3.87
N VAL A 133 6.33 4.99 -4.38
CA VAL A 133 7.56 4.73 -3.61
C VAL A 133 8.42 5.97 -3.60
N SER A 134 8.78 6.49 -2.43
CA SER A 134 9.61 7.69 -2.34
C SER A 134 10.97 7.50 -3.03
N ARG A 135 11.50 8.56 -3.64
CA ARG A 135 12.71 8.48 -4.49
C ARG A 135 14.00 8.18 -3.73
N ASN A 136 13.99 8.35 -2.42
CA ASN A 136 15.06 7.92 -1.51
C ASN A 136 15.00 6.42 -1.16
N LEU A 137 13.99 5.68 -1.60
CA LEU A 137 13.99 4.22 -1.62
C LEU A 137 14.49 3.68 -2.96
N ARG A 138 15.15 2.52 -2.91
CA ARG A 138 15.61 1.81 -4.10
C ARG A 138 14.66 0.67 -4.41
N VAL A 139 13.90 0.82 -5.49
CA VAL A 139 13.06 -0.25 -6.03
C VAL A 139 13.97 -1.29 -6.68
N ALA A 140 13.98 -2.51 -6.14
CA ALA A 140 14.72 -3.64 -6.67
C ALA A 140 13.89 -4.40 -7.72
N ARG A 141 12.59 -4.52 -7.48
CA ARG A 141 11.68 -5.27 -8.37
C ARG A 141 10.24 -4.77 -8.22
N GLY A 142 9.49 -4.83 -9.30
CA GLY A 142 8.04 -4.66 -9.33
C GLY A 142 7.39 -5.83 -10.07
N LEU A 143 6.31 -6.38 -9.53
CA LEU A 143 5.47 -7.41 -10.14
C LEU A 143 3.99 -7.09 -9.91
N ALA A 144 3.14 -7.44 -10.86
CA ALA A 144 1.70 -7.46 -10.68
C ALA A 144 1.21 -8.91 -10.71
N VAL A 145 0.43 -9.28 -9.70
CA VAL A 145 -0.21 -10.59 -9.58
C VAL A 145 -1.70 -10.36 -9.79
N ALA A 146 -2.20 -10.71 -10.97
CA ALA A 146 -3.63 -10.73 -11.24
C ALA A 146 -4.22 -12.01 -10.66
N TYR A 147 -5.22 -11.86 -9.78
CA TYR A 147 -5.87 -13.00 -9.15
C TYR A 147 -6.78 -13.69 -10.15
N GLY A 148 -6.49 -14.95 -10.49
CA GLY A 148 -7.19 -15.67 -11.56
C GLY A 148 -8.69 -15.78 -11.27
N GLY A 149 -9.06 -16.17 -10.05
CA GLY A 149 -10.44 -16.34 -9.63
C GLY A 149 -11.22 -15.04 -9.34
N SER A 150 -10.64 -13.86 -9.58
CA SER A 150 -11.29 -12.60 -9.24
C SER A 150 -12.44 -12.25 -10.20
N ARG A 151 -13.56 -11.76 -9.67
CA ARG A 151 -14.71 -11.28 -10.45
C ARG A 151 -14.69 -9.76 -10.64
N MET A 152 -13.91 -9.06 -9.82
CA MET A 152 -13.76 -7.60 -9.81
C MET A 152 -12.33 -7.18 -10.22
N GLN A 153 -11.64 -8.00 -10.99
CA GLN A 153 -10.33 -7.69 -11.59
C GLN A 153 -9.28 -7.27 -10.54
N ARG A 154 -9.25 -7.98 -9.41
CA ARG A 154 -8.36 -7.69 -8.28
C ARG A 154 -6.91 -8.09 -8.57
N THR A 155 -5.99 -7.36 -7.96
CA THR A 155 -4.54 -7.62 -8.06
C THR A 155 -3.81 -7.45 -6.74
N ALA A 156 -2.61 -8.03 -6.66
CA ALA A 156 -1.56 -7.61 -5.75
C ALA A 156 -0.41 -6.97 -6.55
N LEU A 157 -0.06 -5.73 -6.20
CA LEU A 157 1.14 -5.06 -6.70
C LEU A 157 2.27 -5.32 -5.72
N VAL A 158 3.22 -6.16 -6.12
CA VAL A 158 4.38 -6.56 -5.32
C VAL A 158 5.55 -5.66 -5.68
N THR A 159 6.07 -4.94 -4.69
CA THR A 159 7.20 -4.02 -4.84
C THR A 159 8.29 -4.40 -3.84
N ASP A 160 9.43 -4.85 -4.34
CA ASP A 160 10.60 -5.10 -3.50
C ASP A 160 11.47 -3.84 -3.46
N VAL A 161 11.80 -3.37 -2.26
CA VAL A 161 12.70 -2.22 -2.04
C VAL A 161 13.92 -2.63 -1.23
N LEU A 162 15.07 -2.00 -1.47
CA LEU A 162 16.28 -2.26 -0.70
C LEU A 162 16.28 -1.50 0.62
N VAL A 163 16.62 -2.21 1.69
CA VAL A 163 16.77 -1.71 3.06
C VAL A 163 18.12 -2.16 3.63
N GLY A 164 18.62 -1.41 4.60
CA GLY A 164 19.81 -1.76 5.37
C GLY A 164 19.41 -2.58 6.59
N VAL A 165 20.01 -3.75 6.76
CA VAL A 165 19.75 -4.66 7.90
C VAL A 165 21.05 -4.89 8.66
N GLY A 166 20.99 -4.84 9.99
CA GLY A 166 22.16 -4.85 10.87
C GLY A 166 22.85 -3.48 10.99
N ALA A 167 23.92 -3.45 11.79
CA ALA A 167 24.66 -2.24 12.13
C ALA A 167 26.15 -2.33 11.78
N GLY A 168 26.79 -1.17 11.61
CA GLY A 168 28.23 -1.04 11.39
C GLY A 168 28.75 -1.84 10.19
N PRO A 169 29.94 -2.45 10.30
CA PRO A 169 30.54 -3.22 9.20
C PRO A 169 29.74 -4.44 8.74
N ALA A 170 28.81 -4.94 9.55
CA ALA A 170 27.97 -6.09 9.24
C ALA A 170 26.66 -5.71 8.53
N ARG A 171 26.41 -4.41 8.30
CA ARG A 171 25.20 -3.93 7.62
C ARG A 171 25.15 -4.47 6.19
N GLN A 172 23.99 -5.01 5.82
CA GLN A 172 23.77 -5.60 4.49
C GLN A 172 22.59 -4.96 3.79
N ALA A 173 22.69 -4.83 2.47
CA ALA A 173 21.56 -4.51 1.60
C ALA A 173 20.67 -5.75 1.45
N ARG A 174 19.40 -5.64 1.83
CA ARG A 174 18.41 -6.72 1.69
C ARG A 174 17.12 -6.18 1.08
N ALA A 175 16.38 -7.04 0.37
CA ALA A 175 15.09 -6.67 -0.20
C ALA A 175 13.96 -6.87 0.82
N LEU A 176 13.20 -5.81 1.11
CA LEU A 176 11.94 -5.84 1.83
C LEU A 176 10.80 -5.78 0.82
N ARG A 177 9.84 -6.70 0.92
CA ARG A 177 8.67 -6.74 0.05
C ARG A 177 7.51 -5.93 0.62
N ILE A 178 6.94 -5.06 -0.21
CA ILE A 178 5.74 -4.29 0.07
C ILE A 178 4.68 -4.72 -0.95
N VAL A 179 3.51 -5.13 -0.48
CA VAL A 179 2.41 -5.55 -1.36
C VAL A 179 1.22 -4.62 -1.18
N ASN A 180 0.74 -4.03 -2.27
CA ASN A 180 -0.53 -3.28 -2.30
C ASN A 180 -1.61 -4.20 -2.90
N THR A 181 -2.74 -4.37 -2.22
CA THR A 181 -3.84 -5.17 -2.76
C THR A 181 -5.20 -4.61 -2.38
N HIS A 182 -6.22 -5.01 -3.14
CA HIS A 182 -7.61 -4.83 -2.80
C HIS A 182 -8.30 -6.19 -3.05
N LEU A 183 -8.72 -6.86 -1.99
CA LEU A 183 -9.38 -8.18 -2.09
C LEU A 183 -10.85 -8.05 -2.53
N GLU A 184 -11.45 -9.15 -2.97
CA GLU A 184 -12.82 -9.19 -3.49
C GLU A 184 -13.85 -8.57 -2.52
N SER A 185 -14.62 -7.59 -2.98
CA SER A 185 -15.60 -6.90 -2.14
C SER A 185 -16.90 -7.68 -1.98
N LEU A 186 -17.76 -7.17 -1.09
CA LEU A 186 -19.11 -7.67 -0.81
C LEU A 186 -19.14 -9.07 -0.19
N ALA A 187 -20.26 -9.43 0.44
CA ALA A 187 -20.43 -10.76 1.03
C ALA A 187 -20.30 -11.89 -0.01
N ALA A 188 -20.76 -11.66 -1.24
CA ALA A 188 -20.68 -12.62 -2.33
C ALA A 188 -19.24 -12.94 -2.79
N GLY A 189 -18.26 -12.09 -2.45
CA GLY A 189 -16.84 -12.28 -2.77
C GLY A 189 -16.06 -13.11 -1.76
N ALA A 190 -16.70 -13.66 -0.71
CA ALA A 190 -16.01 -14.31 0.41
C ALA A 190 -15.09 -15.47 -0.03
N GLU A 191 -15.54 -16.30 -0.99
CA GLU A 191 -14.72 -17.40 -1.50
C GLU A 191 -13.48 -16.88 -2.25
N GLN A 192 -13.66 -15.86 -3.10
CA GLN A 192 -12.58 -15.24 -3.85
C GLN A 192 -11.58 -14.57 -2.90
N ARG A 193 -12.04 -13.85 -1.86
CA ARG A 193 -11.16 -13.29 -0.84
C ARG A 193 -10.29 -14.35 -0.16
N ALA A 194 -10.88 -15.48 0.20
CA ALA A 194 -10.13 -16.57 0.83
C ALA A 194 -9.03 -17.12 -0.09
N GLN A 195 -9.33 -17.30 -1.39
CA GLN A 195 -8.37 -17.74 -2.40
C GLN A 195 -7.27 -16.68 -2.64
N GLN A 196 -7.65 -15.41 -2.76
CA GLN A 196 -6.72 -14.31 -2.97
C GLN A 196 -5.79 -14.11 -1.79
N LEU A 197 -6.30 -14.23 -0.56
CA LEU A 197 -5.50 -14.16 0.67
C LEU A 197 -4.54 -15.35 0.77
N TRP A 198 -4.93 -16.54 0.31
CA TRP A 198 -4.02 -17.68 0.19
C TRP A 198 -2.88 -17.41 -0.81
N THR A 199 -3.18 -16.85 -1.98
CA THR A 199 -2.14 -16.43 -2.94
C THR A 199 -1.25 -15.34 -2.34
N LEU A 200 -1.83 -14.32 -1.70
CA LEU A 200 -1.10 -13.24 -1.04
C LEU A 200 -0.15 -13.78 0.03
N ALA A 201 -0.59 -14.75 0.82
CA ALA A 201 0.23 -15.36 1.87
C ALA A 201 1.51 -16.00 1.30
N ARG A 202 1.45 -16.62 0.12
CA ARG A 202 2.65 -17.19 -0.53
C ARG A 202 3.71 -16.12 -0.81
N TRP A 203 3.28 -14.94 -1.28
CA TRP A 203 4.18 -13.79 -1.48
C TRP A 203 4.73 -13.24 -0.18
N LEU A 204 3.97 -13.29 0.92
CA LEU A 204 4.41 -12.84 2.23
C LEU A 204 5.31 -13.84 2.95
N HIS A 205 5.22 -15.13 2.61
CA HIS A 205 6.05 -16.20 3.18
C HIS A 205 7.38 -16.41 2.45
N ASP A 206 7.58 -15.73 1.33
CA ASP A 206 8.82 -15.80 0.56
C ASP A 206 10.06 -15.54 1.43
N ARG A 207 11.09 -16.37 1.23
CA ARG A 207 12.35 -16.35 1.98
C ARG A 207 13.49 -15.69 1.20
N GLU A 208 13.28 -15.35 -0.08
CA GLU A 208 14.23 -14.57 -0.88
C GLU A 208 14.35 -13.12 -0.40
N VAL A 209 13.30 -12.61 0.25
CA VAL A 209 13.26 -11.28 0.87
C VAL A 209 13.48 -11.36 2.37
N VAL A 210 14.01 -10.29 2.98
CA VAL A 210 14.27 -10.24 4.44
C VAL A 210 12.97 -10.18 5.27
N GLY A 211 11.89 -9.74 4.63
CA GLY A 211 10.55 -9.75 5.16
C GLY A 211 9.56 -9.24 4.11
N ALA A 212 8.27 -9.36 4.41
CA ALA A 212 7.21 -8.89 3.54
C ALA A 212 6.03 -8.36 4.35
N VAL A 213 5.41 -7.29 3.85
CA VAL A 213 4.19 -6.69 4.42
C VAL A 213 3.22 -6.34 3.29
N ALA A 214 1.97 -6.75 3.45
CA ALA A 214 0.87 -6.34 2.58
C ALA A 214 0.05 -5.26 3.28
N GLY A 215 -0.22 -4.15 2.59
CA GLY A 215 -1.20 -3.16 3.00
C GLY A 215 -2.30 -3.08 1.95
N GLY A 216 -3.54 -2.87 2.39
CA GLY A 216 -4.65 -2.77 1.47
C GLY A 216 -6.00 -2.89 2.13
N ASP A 217 -7.03 -2.71 1.29
CA ASP A 217 -8.40 -3.07 1.62
C ASP A 217 -8.57 -4.59 1.47
N MET A 218 -8.64 -5.28 2.61
CA MET A 218 -8.79 -6.73 2.66
C MET A 218 -10.25 -7.14 2.56
N ASN A 219 -11.20 -6.20 2.54
CA ASN A 219 -12.64 -6.45 2.57
C ASN A 219 -13.01 -7.49 3.64
N ALA A 220 -12.43 -7.37 4.84
CA ALA A 220 -12.69 -8.29 5.95
C ALA A 220 -14.06 -8.02 6.57
N ILE A 221 -15.09 -8.49 5.88
CA ILE A 221 -16.51 -8.21 6.12
C ILE A 221 -17.08 -9.20 7.15
N ALA A 222 -16.67 -10.47 7.10
CA ALA A 222 -17.17 -11.53 7.97
C ALA A 222 -16.08 -12.04 8.92
N PRO A 223 -16.45 -12.62 10.09
CA PRO A 223 -15.47 -13.21 11.01
C PRO A 223 -14.57 -14.29 10.37
N THR A 224 -15.05 -14.95 9.31
CA THR A 224 -14.28 -15.91 8.53
C THR A 224 -13.08 -15.28 7.83
N ASP A 225 -13.17 -14.01 7.41
CA ASP A 225 -12.08 -13.30 6.74
C ASP A 225 -10.88 -13.15 7.69
N ASP A 226 -11.10 -12.81 8.97
CA ASP A 226 -10.04 -12.77 9.98
C ASP A 226 -9.49 -14.17 10.31
N ALA A 227 -10.32 -15.21 10.27
CA ALA A 227 -9.86 -16.58 10.45
C ALA A 227 -8.92 -17.02 9.32
N HIS A 228 -9.15 -16.57 8.09
CA HIS A 228 -8.28 -16.87 6.94
C HIS A 228 -6.89 -16.22 7.09
N VAL A 229 -6.78 -15.04 7.70
CA VAL A 229 -5.47 -14.42 8.01
C VAL A 229 -4.64 -15.36 8.89
N ARG A 230 -5.24 -15.85 9.99
CA ARG A 230 -4.57 -16.76 10.93
C ARG A 230 -4.25 -18.12 10.30
N ARG A 231 -5.18 -18.68 9.51
CA ARG A 231 -4.99 -19.96 8.81
C ARG A 231 -3.81 -19.91 7.83
N ASN A 232 -3.59 -18.76 7.21
CA ASN A 232 -2.44 -18.50 6.35
C ASN A 232 -1.15 -18.15 7.13
N ARG A 233 -1.16 -18.26 8.47
CA ARG A 233 -0.03 -17.93 9.35
C ARG A 233 0.47 -16.50 9.15
N LEU A 234 -0.45 -15.60 8.85
CA LEU A 234 -0.20 -14.16 8.81
C LEU A 234 -0.67 -13.54 10.13
N ARG A 235 -0.13 -12.37 10.42
CA ARG A 235 -0.53 -11.51 11.52
C ARG A 235 -0.97 -10.16 10.98
N ASP A 236 -2.00 -9.63 11.61
CA ASP A 236 -2.42 -8.26 11.39
C ASP A 236 -1.63 -7.32 12.30
N ALA A 237 -1.06 -6.25 11.76
CA ALA A 237 -0.33 -5.28 12.57
C ALA A 237 -1.21 -4.60 13.63
N TRP A 238 -2.53 -4.53 13.43
CA TRP A 238 -3.47 -4.07 14.46
C TRP A 238 -3.40 -4.95 15.72
N ASP A 239 -3.10 -6.24 15.55
CA ASP A 239 -2.95 -7.19 16.66
C ASP A 239 -1.68 -6.94 17.50
N ASP A 240 -0.81 -6.00 17.11
CA ASP A 240 0.37 -5.60 17.88
C ASP A 240 0.20 -4.23 18.59
N VAL A 241 -0.87 -3.48 18.28
CA VAL A 241 -1.17 -2.20 18.95
C VAL A 241 -1.55 -2.46 20.42
N PRO A 242 -0.92 -1.86 21.45
CA PRO A 242 -1.24 -2.16 22.84
C PRO A 242 -2.74 -2.06 23.15
N ALA A 243 -3.31 -3.04 23.86
CA ALA A 243 -4.76 -3.12 24.12
C ALA A 243 -5.37 -1.83 24.71
N ARG A 244 -4.63 -1.14 25.60
CA ARG A 244 -5.03 0.16 26.18
C ARG A 244 -5.20 1.29 25.17
N SER A 245 -4.59 1.17 24.00
CA SER A 245 -4.63 2.12 22.90
C SER A 245 -5.40 1.56 21.70
N ARG A 246 -5.89 0.33 21.80
CA ARG A 246 -6.58 -0.40 20.74
C ARG A 246 -8.08 -0.17 20.87
N GLY A 247 -8.60 0.74 20.04
CA GLY A 247 -10.05 0.85 19.81
C GLY A 247 -10.57 -0.28 18.90
N TYR A 248 -11.79 -0.13 18.39
CA TYR A 248 -12.36 -1.08 17.41
C TYR A 248 -11.52 -1.14 16.11
N GLY A 249 -10.83 -0.06 15.77
CA GLY A 249 -9.93 -0.01 14.62
C GLY A 249 -10.65 0.00 13.27
N ALA A 250 -11.96 0.25 13.25
CA ALA A 250 -12.70 0.34 12.00
C ALA A 250 -12.12 1.42 11.09
N THR A 251 -12.00 1.06 9.82
CA THR A 251 -11.51 1.92 8.75
C THR A 251 -12.62 2.27 7.77
N TRP A 252 -13.81 1.67 7.91
CA TRP A 252 -14.94 1.91 7.03
C TRP A 252 -16.26 1.99 7.81
N GLY A 253 -17.25 2.69 7.24
CA GLY A 253 -18.63 2.76 7.74
C GLY A 253 -19.00 4.04 8.48
N PHE A 254 -18.10 5.02 8.56
CA PHE A 254 -18.34 6.31 9.21
C PHE A 254 -18.59 7.46 8.22
N GLN A 255 -17.99 7.37 7.02
CA GLN A 255 -17.99 8.45 6.01
C GLN A 255 -18.82 8.08 4.79
N SER A 256 -20.04 7.55 4.94
CA SER A 256 -20.89 7.21 3.80
C SER A 256 -21.98 8.25 3.51
N ARG A 257 -22.25 8.47 2.21
CA ARG A 257 -23.43 9.18 1.71
C ARG A 257 -24.60 8.25 1.40
N ARG A 258 -24.36 6.94 1.24
CA ARG A 258 -25.40 5.99 0.83
C ARG A 258 -26.18 5.53 2.05
N LYS A 259 -27.50 5.68 1.98
CA LYS A 259 -28.41 5.20 3.04
C LYS A 259 -28.30 3.69 3.29
N THR A 260 -27.85 2.92 2.30
CA THR A 260 -27.60 1.47 2.42
C THR A 260 -26.39 1.16 3.29
N ASP A 261 -25.36 1.99 3.25
CA ASP A 261 -24.13 1.75 4.01
C ASP A 261 -24.34 2.06 5.50
N VAL A 262 -25.26 2.98 5.81
CA VAL A 262 -25.72 3.27 7.18
C VAL A 262 -26.35 2.03 7.86
N GLN A 263 -26.76 1.03 7.09
CA GLN A 263 -27.30 -0.23 7.62
C GLN A 263 -26.20 -1.25 7.98
N HIS A 264 -24.97 -1.03 7.53
CA HIS A 264 -23.83 -1.87 7.88
C HIS A 264 -23.08 -1.27 9.07
N ALA A 265 -22.78 -2.10 10.07
CA ALA A 265 -21.94 -1.66 11.18
C ALA A 265 -20.55 -1.28 10.66
N PRO A 266 -19.88 -0.27 11.26
CA PRO A 266 -18.50 0.04 10.92
C PRO A 266 -17.62 -1.20 10.95
N GLY A 267 -16.64 -1.27 10.05
CA GLY A 267 -15.83 -2.47 9.82
C GLY A 267 -14.36 -2.14 9.68
N ARG A 268 -13.50 -3.10 10.01
CA ARG A 268 -12.04 -3.01 9.84
C ARG A 268 -11.60 -3.75 8.58
N LEU A 269 -11.85 -3.10 7.44
CA LEU A 269 -11.60 -3.66 6.12
C LEU A 269 -10.13 -3.54 5.74
N ASP A 270 -9.52 -2.40 6.04
CA ASP A 270 -8.13 -2.10 5.71
C ASP A 270 -7.18 -2.68 6.76
N LYS A 271 -6.08 -3.30 6.30
CA LYS A 271 -5.13 -4.00 7.19
C LYS A 271 -3.69 -3.85 6.68
N PHE A 272 -2.76 -3.99 7.61
CA PHE A 272 -1.38 -4.38 7.29
C PHE A 272 -1.16 -5.83 7.75
N LEU A 273 -0.90 -6.73 6.80
CA LEU A 273 -0.67 -8.14 7.06
C LEU A 273 0.79 -8.51 6.81
N TYR A 274 1.37 -9.31 7.70
CA TYR A 274 2.76 -9.73 7.56
C TYR A 274 3.00 -11.12 8.17
N ARG A 275 4.16 -11.72 7.85
CA ARG A 275 4.59 -12.97 8.46
C ARG A 275 5.27 -12.69 9.81
N PRO A 276 4.81 -13.28 10.94
CA PRO A 276 5.53 -13.21 12.21
C PRO A 276 6.97 -13.73 12.12
N GLY A 277 7.88 -13.15 12.92
CA GLY A 277 9.30 -13.51 12.88
C GLY A 277 10.01 -13.05 11.60
N SER A 278 9.47 -12.05 10.92
CA SER A 278 10.22 -11.29 9.91
C SER A 278 11.31 -10.46 10.59
N ALA A 279 12.40 -10.17 9.89
CA ALA A 279 13.52 -9.38 10.44
C ALA A 279 13.20 -7.87 10.52
N PHE A 280 11.97 -7.54 10.89
CA PHE A 280 11.49 -6.20 11.16
C PHE A 280 10.39 -6.22 12.23
N LYS A 281 10.18 -5.07 12.87
CA LYS A 281 9.03 -4.77 13.73
C LYS A 281 8.16 -3.70 13.08
N ILE A 282 6.85 -3.82 13.27
CA ILE A 282 5.90 -2.78 12.84
C ILE A 282 5.49 -1.96 14.05
N ALA A 283 5.59 -0.64 13.93
CA ALA A 283 4.98 0.32 14.85
C ALA A 283 3.70 0.89 14.23
N GLY A 284 2.65 1.01 15.05
CA GLY A 284 1.29 1.29 14.60
C GLY A 284 0.51 -0.01 14.33
N PRO A 285 -0.49 -0.01 13.41
CA PRO A 285 -0.86 1.10 12.54
C PRO A 285 -1.70 2.17 13.25
N TRP A 286 -1.71 3.37 12.71
CA TRP A 286 -2.53 4.51 13.12
C TRP A 286 -3.54 4.85 12.02
N ILE A 287 -4.76 5.20 12.42
CA ILE A 287 -5.83 5.64 11.52
C ILE A 287 -5.56 7.08 11.09
N ILE A 288 -5.83 7.39 9.83
CA ILE A 288 -5.66 8.73 9.23
C ILE A 288 -6.86 9.09 8.34
N GLY A 289 -7.03 10.38 8.06
CA GLY A 289 -8.08 10.85 7.17
C GLY A 289 -9.48 10.84 7.78
N GLU A 290 -9.59 10.69 9.10
CA GLU A 290 -10.86 10.77 9.83
C GLU A 290 -11.48 12.16 9.66
N GLY A 291 -12.70 12.19 9.14
CA GLY A 291 -13.42 13.43 8.86
C GLY A 291 -12.81 14.26 7.73
N LEU A 292 -11.92 13.71 6.90
CA LEU A 292 -11.26 14.50 5.87
C LEU A 292 -12.22 14.81 4.71
N ARG A 293 -12.36 16.10 4.41
CA ARG A 293 -13.20 16.61 3.33
C ARG A 293 -12.41 17.46 2.34
N THR A 294 -12.85 17.46 1.09
CA THR A 294 -12.42 18.42 0.08
C THR A 294 -12.92 19.82 0.43
N ALA A 295 -12.40 20.84 -0.24
CA ALA A 295 -12.90 22.22 -0.10
C ALA A 295 -14.39 22.36 -0.45
N GLY A 296 -14.90 21.49 -1.32
CA GLY A 296 -16.33 21.41 -1.65
C GLY A 296 -17.20 20.72 -0.60
N GLY A 297 -16.61 20.27 0.52
CA GLY A 297 -17.32 19.63 1.64
C GLY A 297 -17.61 18.14 1.44
N GLU A 298 -17.15 17.54 0.34
CA GLU A 298 -17.26 16.10 0.06
C GLU A 298 -16.21 15.32 0.86
N TRP A 299 -16.55 14.14 1.38
CA TRP A 299 -15.54 13.27 1.99
C TRP A 299 -14.48 12.89 0.97
N VAL A 300 -13.22 12.78 1.40
CA VAL A 300 -12.12 12.37 0.52
C VAL A 300 -12.20 10.89 0.12
N SER A 301 -12.73 10.05 1.00
CA SER A 301 -13.02 8.64 0.77
C SER A 301 -14.11 8.22 1.75
N ASP A 302 -14.82 7.13 1.51
CA ASP A 302 -15.64 6.46 2.52
C ASP A 302 -14.81 5.62 3.50
N HIS A 303 -13.53 5.39 3.19
CA HIS A 303 -12.53 4.77 4.06
C HIS A 303 -11.66 5.80 4.79
N TYR A 304 -11.26 5.47 6.01
CA TYR A 304 -10.06 6.00 6.65
C TYR A 304 -8.82 5.30 6.10
N GLY A 305 -7.69 6.02 6.04
CA GLY A 305 -6.41 5.41 5.72
C GLY A 305 -5.76 4.81 6.96
N LEU A 306 -4.72 4.00 6.74
CA LEU A 306 -3.82 3.52 7.79
C LEU A 306 -2.38 3.93 7.48
N VAL A 307 -1.63 4.27 8.51
CA VAL A 307 -0.17 4.49 8.43
C VAL A 307 0.55 3.62 9.46
N CYS A 308 1.69 3.04 9.09
CA CYS A 308 2.57 2.33 10.01
C CYS A 308 4.04 2.61 9.71
N ARG A 309 4.93 2.21 10.61
CA ARG A 309 6.38 2.24 10.39
C ARG A 309 6.96 0.85 10.52
N VAL A 310 7.63 0.38 9.48
CA VAL A 310 8.41 -0.85 9.48
C VAL A 310 9.84 -0.51 9.87
N ASN A 311 10.38 -1.13 10.92
CA ASN A 311 11.74 -0.93 11.41
C ASN A 311 12.51 -2.25 11.32
N MET A 312 13.63 -2.27 10.61
CA MET A 312 14.46 -3.46 10.45
C MET A 312 15.14 -3.83 11.78
N GLU A 313 15.26 -5.12 12.07
CA GLU A 313 15.94 -5.60 13.28
C GLU A 313 17.46 -5.43 13.19
N GLY A 314 18.11 -5.15 14.32
CA GLY A 314 19.56 -4.90 14.41
C GLY A 314 19.97 -3.42 14.35
N ASP A 315 19.02 -2.49 14.43
CA ASP A 315 19.24 -1.06 14.60
C ASP A 315 18.97 -0.62 16.05
N ASP A 316 19.48 -1.38 17.03
CA ASP A 316 19.55 -0.95 18.43
C ASP A 316 20.71 0.06 18.59
N GLY A 317 20.64 1.16 17.85
CA GLY A 317 21.48 2.33 18.00
C GLY A 317 20.82 3.33 18.95
N ALA A 318 21.24 3.30 20.21
CA ALA A 318 20.98 4.30 21.24
C ALA A 318 19.50 4.54 21.62
N ALA A 319 19.04 3.76 22.60
CA ALA A 319 18.38 4.38 23.74
C ALA A 319 19.37 5.38 24.37
N GLY A 320 19.26 6.65 24.00
CA GLY A 320 19.99 7.77 24.58
C GLY A 320 18.99 8.79 25.08
N ALA A 321 18.92 8.94 26.40
CA ALA A 321 18.17 9.98 27.07
C ALA A 321 18.57 11.36 26.54
N GLU A 322 17.58 12.18 26.18
CA GLU A 322 17.65 13.63 26.33
C GLU A 322 16.30 14.08 26.90
N GLY A 323 16.38 14.93 27.92
CA GLY A 323 15.29 15.38 28.77
C GLY A 323 14.42 16.47 28.17
#